data_AF-A0A383VN55-F1
#
_entry.id   AF-A0A383VN55-F1
#
_cell.length_a   1.000
_cell.length_b   1.000
_cell.length_c   1.000
_cell.angle_alpha   90.00
_cell.angle_beta   90.00
_cell.angle_gamma   90.00
#
_symmetry.space_group_name_H-M   'P 1'
#
loop_
_entity.id
_entity.type
_entity.pdbx_description
1 polymer ?
#
loop_
_entity_poly.entity_id
_entity_poly.type
_entity_poly.pdbx_seq_one_letter_code
_entity_poly.pdbx_strand_id
1 'polypeptide(L)'
;MAKAVTTSSAASTRQARPTPTARSYPKQEHHTNIVSRVTAGVCTGLLLLSSAQPARAAVPELVLLDTSNTAVLQSLRQLNKAKDRFGLEDPPAALSSRFNGALQQLQRIELLVKIDQYDNARMALRQGSFQSLRMDLGYGQEMYRVVKPQVVREVIEGVEQLDQQLKRREPAEAIKPKLQGLQERLGDLATLMSDMAK
;
A
#
# COMPACT_ATOMS: atom_id res chain seq x y z
N MET A 1 52.67 -50.17 8.74
CA MET A 1 51.76 -49.09 8.29
C MET A 1 51.92 -47.92 9.24
N ALA A 2 52.64 -46.88 8.79
CA ALA A 2 53.09 -45.77 9.62
C ALA A 2 52.08 -44.62 9.62
N LYS A 3 51.79 -44.09 10.81
CA LYS A 3 51.01 -42.86 11.04
C LYS A 3 51.77 -41.64 10.54
N ALA A 4 51.10 -40.75 9.82
CA ALA A 4 51.55 -39.38 9.60
C ALA A 4 50.49 -38.43 10.20
N VAL A 5 50.84 -37.84 11.34
CA VAL A 5 50.19 -36.66 11.92
C VAL A 5 50.98 -35.46 11.41
N THR A 6 50.32 -34.48 10.82
CA THR A 6 50.96 -33.21 10.45
C THR A 6 50.08 -32.07 10.92
N THR A 7 50.55 -31.40 11.96
CA THR A 7 50.07 -30.13 12.50
C THR A 7 50.82 -28.97 11.85
N SER A 8 50.11 -27.96 11.35
CA SER A 8 50.59 -26.57 11.20
C SER A 8 49.34 -25.67 11.18
N SER A 9 49.03 -24.90 12.21
CA SER A 9 49.66 -23.68 12.75
C SER A 9 49.46 -22.43 11.87
N ALA A 10 48.46 -21.65 12.30
CA ALA A 10 48.40 -20.19 12.39
C ALA A 10 48.71 -19.30 11.18
N ALA A 11 47.67 -18.63 10.68
CA ALA A 11 47.73 -17.21 10.33
C ALA A 11 46.40 -16.54 10.71
N SER A 12 46.38 -15.96 11.91
CA SER A 12 45.28 -15.16 12.45
C SER A 12 45.44 -13.72 11.96
N THR A 13 44.75 -13.37 10.87
CA THR A 13 44.69 -11.98 10.41
C THR A 13 43.48 -11.31 11.04
N ARG A 14 43.70 -10.69 12.20
CA ARG A 14 42.78 -9.74 12.84
C ARG A 14 42.63 -8.51 11.94
N GLN A 15 41.59 -8.46 11.12
CA GLN A 15 41.16 -7.19 10.53
C GLN A 15 40.36 -6.38 11.55
N ALA A 16 40.86 -5.17 11.77
CA ALA A 16 40.35 -4.21 12.72
C ALA A 16 38.92 -3.75 12.37
N ARG A 17 38.08 -3.76 13.40
CA ARG A 17 36.71 -3.24 13.42
C ARG A 17 36.75 -1.71 13.45
N PRO A 18 36.18 -0.97 12.48
CA PRO A 18 35.99 0.46 12.63
C PRO A 18 34.86 0.75 13.65
N THR A 19 35.19 1.59 14.63
CA THR A 19 34.32 2.17 15.65
C THR A 19 33.13 2.93 15.01
N PRO A 20 31.89 2.75 15.51
CA PRO A 20 30.77 3.59 15.11
C PRO A 20 30.88 4.96 15.80
N THR A 21 31.12 6.00 15.02
CA THR A 21 30.97 7.39 15.44
C THR A 21 29.50 7.67 15.76
N ALA A 22 29.23 7.92 17.04
CA ALA A 22 27.94 8.35 17.54
C ALA A 22 27.56 9.70 16.92
N ARG A 23 26.56 9.70 16.03
CA ARG A 23 25.91 10.92 15.56
C ARG A 23 24.69 11.18 16.44
N SER A 24 24.85 12.12 17.34
CA SER A 24 23.84 12.74 18.19
C SER A 24 22.70 13.32 17.35
N TYR A 25 21.47 12.87 17.61
CA TYR A 25 20.23 13.49 17.14
C TYR A 25 19.70 14.43 18.23
N PRO A 26 19.41 15.71 17.94
CA PRO A 26 18.62 16.51 18.85
C PRO A 26 17.15 16.07 18.83
N LYS A 27 16.60 15.86 20.04
CA LYS A 27 15.18 15.74 20.36
C LYS A 27 14.38 16.84 19.67
N GLN A 28 13.31 16.46 18.96
CA GLN A 28 12.15 17.33 18.77
C GLN A 28 10.98 16.75 19.56
N GLU A 29 10.57 17.50 20.57
CA GLU A 29 9.40 17.28 21.41
C GLU A 29 8.18 18.00 20.80
N HIS A 30 7.00 17.43 21.07
CA HIS A 30 5.65 18.01 20.93
C HIS A 30 5.11 18.21 19.49
N HIS A 31 3.85 17.93 19.13
CA HIS A 31 2.59 17.95 19.88
C HIS A 31 1.61 16.87 19.36
N THR A 32 1.04 16.07 20.26
CA THR A 32 -0.20 15.33 20.01
C THR A 32 -1.38 16.24 20.29
N ASN A 33 -2.06 16.71 19.24
CA ASN A 33 -3.34 17.39 19.41
C ASN A 33 -4.46 16.34 19.48
N ILE A 34 -4.92 16.13 20.71
CA ILE A 34 -6.12 15.39 21.08
C ILE A 34 -7.31 16.28 20.70
N VAL A 35 -8.15 15.84 19.76
CA VAL A 35 -9.48 16.42 19.58
C VAL A 35 -10.51 15.45 20.11
N SER A 36 -11.26 15.98 21.07
CA SER A 36 -12.15 15.32 21.99
C SER A 36 -13.37 14.67 21.33
N ARG A 37 -13.77 13.56 21.95
CA ARG A 37 -15.09 12.93 21.85
C ARG A 37 -16.18 13.95 22.20
N VAL A 38 -17.16 14.11 21.33
CA VAL A 38 -18.49 14.62 21.72
C VAL A 38 -19.46 13.45 21.68
N THR A 39 -19.75 12.91 22.86
CA THR A 39 -20.90 12.04 23.12
C THR A 39 -22.06 12.94 23.54
N ALA A 40 -23.00 13.18 22.64
CA ALA A 40 -24.39 13.49 22.97
C ALA A 40 -25.18 12.24 22.57
N GLY A 41 -25.93 11.58 23.43
CA GLY A 41 -26.87 12.15 24.38
C GLY A 41 -28.24 11.68 23.91
N VAL A 42 -28.73 10.65 24.56
CA VAL A 42 -29.99 9.93 24.34
C VAL A 42 -31.18 10.90 24.30
N CYS A 43 -32.08 10.76 23.32
CA CYS A 43 -33.49 11.07 23.50
C CYS A 43 -34.37 10.07 22.71
N THR A 44 -35.30 9.51 23.46
CA THR A 44 -36.19 8.40 23.19
C THR A 44 -37.49 8.90 22.56
N GLY A 45 -38.06 8.13 21.63
CA GLY A 45 -39.52 7.98 21.41
C GLY A 45 -40.27 9.12 20.72
N LEU A 46 -40.97 8.82 19.62
CA LEU A 46 -42.40 8.50 19.62
C LEU A 46 -42.89 8.38 18.16
N LEU A 47 -43.51 7.25 17.83
CA LEU A 47 -44.32 7.06 16.63
C LEU A 47 -45.60 7.87 16.74
N LEU A 48 -46.04 8.51 15.65
CA LEU A 48 -47.47 8.69 15.32
C LEU A 48 -47.65 8.96 13.82
N LEU A 49 -48.45 8.09 13.20
CA LEU A 49 -49.09 8.25 11.89
C LEU A 49 -49.90 9.55 11.85
N SER A 50 -49.83 10.31 10.76
CA SER A 50 -51.06 10.83 10.14
C SER A 50 -50.85 11.29 8.70
N SER A 51 -51.81 10.88 7.89
CA SER A 51 -52.04 11.15 6.48
C SER A 51 -52.35 12.62 6.19
N ALA A 52 -51.73 13.19 5.17
CA ALA A 52 -52.33 14.21 4.30
C ALA A 52 -51.40 14.51 3.10
N GLN A 53 -51.71 13.92 1.94
CA GLN A 53 -51.45 14.60 0.66
C GLN A 53 -52.50 15.69 0.50
N PRO A 54 -52.12 16.84 -0.07
CA PRO A 54 -52.65 17.09 -1.41
C PRO A 54 -51.56 17.54 -2.38
N ALA A 55 -51.75 17.11 -3.62
CA ALA A 55 -51.00 17.48 -4.80
C ALA A 55 -50.89 19.00 -4.97
N ARG A 56 -49.70 19.48 -5.31
CA ARG A 56 -49.54 20.75 -6.03
C ARG A 56 -48.32 20.71 -6.93
N ALA A 57 -48.63 20.80 -8.23
CA ALA A 57 -47.86 21.33 -9.34
C ALA A 57 -46.42 20.82 -9.53
N ALA A 58 -46.27 20.00 -10.57
CA ALA A 58 -45.03 19.89 -11.32
C ALA A 58 -44.57 21.29 -11.75
N VAL A 59 -43.37 21.68 -11.30
CA VAL A 59 -42.56 22.73 -11.91
C VAL A 59 -41.40 22.01 -12.59
N PRO A 60 -41.41 21.85 -13.92
CA PRO A 60 -40.27 21.35 -14.65
C PRO A 60 -39.46 22.55 -15.13
N GLU A 61 -38.47 23.03 -14.38
CA GLU A 61 -37.39 23.83 -14.98
C GLU A 61 -36.23 24.12 -14.01
N LEU A 62 -35.02 24.11 -14.57
CA LEU A 62 -33.72 24.45 -13.99
C LEU A 62 -32.95 23.36 -13.24
N VAL A 63 -32.77 22.19 -13.88
CA VAL A 63 -31.63 21.29 -13.58
C VAL A 63 -30.84 21.06 -14.85
N LEU A 64 -30.17 22.08 -15.39
CA LEU A 64 -29.33 21.91 -16.60
C LEU A 64 -28.08 22.80 -16.67
N LEU A 65 -27.69 23.52 -15.61
CA LEU A 65 -26.55 24.45 -15.63
C LEU A 65 -25.44 24.20 -14.59
N ASP A 66 -25.61 23.28 -13.64
CA ASP A 66 -24.66 23.10 -12.53
C ASP A 66 -23.79 21.83 -12.59
N THR A 67 -24.03 20.95 -13.56
CA THR A 67 -23.23 19.74 -13.77
C THR A 67 -21.85 20.06 -14.37
N SER A 68 -21.71 21.14 -15.13
CA SER A 68 -20.44 21.54 -15.76
C SER A 68 -19.48 22.16 -14.75
N ASN A 69 -19.94 23.07 -13.89
CA ASN A 69 -19.10 23.72 -12.89
C ASN A 69 -18.63 22.73 -11.81
N THR A 70 -19.51 21.81 -11.40
CA THR A 70 -19.15 20.74 -10.45
C THR A 70 -18.15 19.75 -11.04
N ALA A 71 -18.30 19.39 -12.33
CA ALA A 71 -17.34 18.55 -13.04
C ALA A 71 -15.97 19.23 -13.18
N VAL A 72 -15.92 20.52 -13.53
CA VAL A 72 -14.66 21.28 -13.63
C VAL A 72 -13.96 21.37 -12.28
N LEU A 73 -14.70 21.65 -11.19
CA LEU A 73 -14.13 21.68 -9.84
C LEU A 73 -13.64 20.30 -9.39
N GLN A 74 -14.33 19.22 -9.75
CA GLN A 74 -13.83 17.86 -9.50
C GLN A 74 -12.55 17.57 -10.27
N SER A 75 -12.50 17.90 -11.56
CA SER A 75 -11.30 17.72 -12.39
C SER A 75 -10.12 18.52 -11.85
N LEU A 76 -10.32 19.76 -11.41
CA LEU A 76 -9.27 20.58 -10.79
C LEU A 76 -8.79 19.99 -9.46
N ARG A 77 -9.69 19.45 -8.63
CA ARG A 77 -9.31 18.74 -7.39
C ARG A 77 -8.51 17.48 -7.69
N GLN A 78 -8.90 16.70 -8.70
CA GLN A 78 -8.18 15.50 -9.12
C GLN A 78 -6.79 15.85 -9.65
N LEU A 79 -6.67 16.90 -10.46
CA LEU A 79 -5.40 17.37 -11.01
C LEU A 79 -4.44 17.88 -9.93
N ASN A 80 -4.93 18.64 -8.95
CA ASN A 80 -4.11 19.06 -7.80
C ASN A 80 -3.65 17.86 -6.96
N LYS A 81 -4.54 16.90 -6.68
CA LYS A 81 -4.19 15.67 -5.93
C LYS A 81 -3.16 14.82 -6.67
N ALA A 82 -3.23 14.77 -8.01
CA ALA A 82 -2.25 14.09 -8.83
C ALA A 82 -0.88 14.80 -8.79
N LYS A 83 -0.86 16.13 -8.95
CA LYS A 83 0.35 16.95 -8.96
C LYS A 83 1.11 16.90 -7.64
N ASP A 84 0.40 16.93 -6.50
CA ASP A 84 1.03 16.79 -5.18
C ASP A 84 1.70 15.43 -4.97
N ARG A 85 1.28 14.40 -5.71
CA ARG A 85 1.65 13.00 -5.45
C ARG A 85 2.62 12.40 -6.46
N PHE A 86 2.54 12.84 -7.72
CA PHE A 86 3.35 12.36 -8.84
C PHE A 86 4.17 13.48 -9.48
N GLY A 87 4.01 14.73 -9.03
CA GLY A 87 4.75 15.87 -9.57
C GLY A 87 4.35 16.17 -11.01
N LEU A 88 5.31 16.01 -11.92
CA LEU A 88 5.13 16.22 -13.36
C LEU A 88 4.95 14.89 -14.14
N GLU A 89 5.00 13.75 -13.45
CA GLU A 89 4.88 12.44 -14.09
C GLU A 89 3.41 12.10 -14.36
N ASP A 90 3.15 11.49 -15.52
CA ASP A 90 1.82 11.01 -15.86
C ASP A 90 1.37 9.96 -14.84
N PRO A 91 0.26 10.19 -14.10
CA PRO A 91 -0.05 9.34 -12.96
C PRO A 91 -0.31 7.86 -13.32
N PRO A 92 -0.90 7.49 -14.48
CA PRO A 92 -1.00 6.08 -14.89
C PRO A 92 0.38 5.43 -15.11
N ALA A 93 1.32 6.13 -15.74
CA ALA A 93 2.68 5.64 -15.95
C ALA A 93 3.43 5.47 -14.62
N ALA A 94 3.30 6.44 -13.71
CA ALA A 94 3.89 6.38 -12.38
C ALA A 94 3.33 5.21 -11.55
N LEU A 95 2.01 4.97 -11.59
CA LEU A 95 1.38 3.83 -10.93
C LEU A 95 1.85 2.50 -11.50
N SER A 96 1.92 2.38 -12.84
CA SER A 96 2.45 1.20 -13.51
C SER A 96 3.88 0.91 -13.06
N SER A 97 4.75 1.91 -13.02
CA SER A 97 6.13 1.80 -12.50
C SER A 97 6.17 1.31 -11.05
N ARG A 98 5.32 1.86 -10.18
CA ARG A 98 5.25 1.44 -8.75
C ARG A 98 4.76 0.01 -8.58
N PHE A 99 3.75 -0.43 -9.35
CA PHE A 99 3.29 -1.83 -9.32
C PHE A 99 4.36 -2.79 -9.83
N ASN A 100 5.08 -2.42 -10.90
CA ASN A 100 6.24 -3.17 -11.36
C ASN A 100 7.36 -3.26 -10.30
N GLY A 101 7.62 -2.18 -9.57
CA GLY A 101 8.53 -2.20 -8.43
C GLY A 101 8.08 -3.17 -7.34
N ALA A 102 6.78 -3.23 -7.03
CA ALA A 102 6.22 -4.19 -6.07
C ALA A 102 6.38 -5.64 -6.54
N LEU A 103 6.22 -5.92 -7.84
CA LEU A 103 6.49 -7.25 -8.41
C LEU A 103 7.96 -7.68 -8.23
N GLN A 104 8.90 -6.79 -8.52
CA GLN A 104 10.33 -7.06 -8.32
C GLN A 104 10.65 -7.31 -6.84
N GLN A 105 10.00 -6.58 -5.93
CA GLN A 105 10.12 -6.82 -4.49
C GLN A 105 9.56 -8.20 -4.10
N LEU A 106 8.42 -8.65 -4.67
CA LEU A 106 7.89 -10.00 -4.40
C LEU A 106 8.84 -11.10 -4.89
N GLN A 107 9.45 -10.94 -6.06
CA GLN A 107 10.46 -11.88 -6.55
C GLN A 107 11.67 -11.94 -5.61
N ARG A 108 12.13 -10.78 -5.10
CA ARG A 108 13.19 -10.72 -4.09
C ARG A 108 12.78 -11.42 -2.79
N ILE A 109 11.54 -11.22 -2.32
CA ILE A 109 11.01 -11.88 -1.12
C ILE A 109 11.02 -13.40 -1.31
N GLU A 110 10.60 -13.89 -2.48
CA GLU A 110 10.65 -15.32 -2.78
C GLU A 110 12.07 -15.90 -2.64
N LEU A 111 13.08 -15.20 -3.17
CA LEU A 111 14.48 -15.59 -3.04
C LEU A 111 14.95 -15.57 -1.58
N LEU A 112 14.59 -14.53 -0.82
CA LEU A 112 14.94 -14.40 0.59
C LEU A 112 14.35 -15.53 1.44
N VAL A 113 13.11 -15.93 1.14
CA VAL A 113 12.47 -17.07 1.81
C VAL A 113 13.17 -18.39 1.47
N LYS A 114 13.62 -18.58 0.22
CA LYS A 114 14.39 -19.78 -0.19
C LYS A 114 15.73 -19.93 0.54
N ILE A 115 16.31 -18.83 1.02
CA ILE A 115 17.57 -18.83 1.81
C ILE A 115 17.33 -18.59 3.31
N ASP A 116 16.11 -18.82 3.78
CA ASP A 116 15.68 -18.67 5.19
C ASP A 116 15.90 -17.28 5.82
N GLN A 117 15.97 -16.23 4.99
CA GLN A 117 16.11 -14.84 5.44
C GLN A 117 14.74 -14.16 5.65
N TYR A 118 13.90 -14.73 6.52
CA TYR A 118 12.54 -14.25 6.78
C TYR A 118 12.49 -12.80 7.30
N ASP A 119 13.43 -12.38 8.14
CA ASP A 119 13.45 -11.01 8.67
C ASP A 119 13.74 -9.99 7.57
N ASN A 120 14.66 -10.30 6.65
CA ASN A 120 14.94 -9.47 5.48
C ASN A 120 13.75 -9.45 4.51
N ALA A 121 13.07 -10.60 4.34
CA ALA A 121 11.86 -10.69 3.53
C ALA A 121 10.73 -9.80 4.08
N ARG A 122 10.55 -9.77 5.41
CA ARG A 122 9.56 -8.88 6.06
C ARG A 122 9.94 -7.42 5.92
N MET A 123 11.22 -7.10 6.08
CA MET A 123 11.71 -5.74 5.87
C MET A 123 11.45 -5.28 4.43
N ALA A 124 11.67 -6.15 3.44
CA ALA A 124 11.38 -5.87 2.04
C ALA A 124 9.87 -5.63 1.79
N LEU A 125 8.98 -6.35 2.48
CA LEU A 125 7.53 -6.18 2.37
C LEU A 125 7.02 -4.88 3.04
N ARG A 126 7.80 -4.28 3.94
CA ARG A 126 7.40 -3.07 4.69
C ARG A 126 8.03 -1.78 4.13
N GLN A 127 8.91 -1.90 3.15
CA GLN A 127 9.70 -0.80 2.60
C GLN A 127 9.54 -0.69 1.08
N GLY A 128 9.95 0.44 0.51
CA GLY A 128 9.94 0.65 -0.93
C GLY A 128 8.51 0.69 -1.50
N SER A 129 8.24 -0.05 -2.58
CA SER A 129 6.95 0.02 -3.29
C SER A 129 5.78 -0.52 -2.49
N PHE A 130 5.98 -1.45 -1.55
CA PHE A 130 4.91 -1.88 -0.65
C PHE A 130 4.49 -0.83 0.39
N GLN A 131 5.36 0.14 0.71
CA GLN A 131 5.07 1.19 1.70
C GLN A 131 3.93 2.11 1.21
N SER A 132 3.92 2.44 -0.07
CA SER A 132 2.90 3.30 -0.69
C SER A 132 1.75 2.51 -1.34
N LEU A 133 1.86 1.19 -1.45
CA LEU A 133 0.96 0.35 -2.24
C LEU A 133 -0.52 0.57 -1.92
N ARG A 134 -0.89 0.65 -0.64
CA ARG A 134 -2.28 0.90 -0.22
C ARG A 134 -2.82 2.22 -0.75
N MET A 135 -1.99 3.26 -0.72
CA MET A 135 -2.35 4.58 -1.24
C MET A 135 -2.36 4.59 -2.78
N ASP A 136 -1.47 3.85 -3.43
CA ASP A 136 -1.41 3.71 -4.89
C ASP A 136 -2.65 2.98 -5.43
N LEU A 137 -3.04 1.87 -4.79
CA LEU A 137 -4.27 1.15 -5.08
C LEU A 137 -5.53 2.02 -4.85
N GLY A 138 -5.58 2.73 -3.72
CA GLY A 138 -6.70 3.64 -3.41
C GLY A 138 -6.84 4.75 -4.45
N TYR A 139 -5.73 5.33 -4.90
CA TYR A 139 -5.75 6.33 -5.95
C TYR A 139 -6.17 5.75 -7.30
N GLY A 140 -5.65 4.57 -7.68
CA GLY A 140 -6.06 3.89 -8.92
C GLY A 140 -7.56 3.57 -8.93
N GLN A 141 -8.11 3.18 -7.78
CA GLN A 141 -9.54 2.94 -7.61
C GLN A 141 -10.36 4.24 -7.70
N GLU A 142 -9.94 5.30 -7.00
CA GLU A 142 -10.69 6.55 -6.90
C GLU A 142 -10.68 7.35 -8.21
N MET A 143 -9.51 7.46 -8.85
CA MET A 143 -9.31 8.30 -10.02
C MET A 143 -9.69 7.60 -11.33
N TYR A 144 -9.36 6.31 -11.46
CA TYR A 144 -9.54 5.61 -12.74
C TYR A 144 -10.70 4.62 -12.72
N ARG A 145 -11.18 4.19 -11.55
CA ARG A 145 -12.24 3.16 -11.40
C ARG A 145 -11.97 1.83 -12.11
N VAL A 146 -10.77 1.66 -12.68
CA VAL A 146 -10.31 0.43 -13.34
C VAL A 146 -9.93 -0.63 -12.30
N VAL A 147 -9.43 -0.19 -11.16
CA VAL A 147 -9.09 -1.08 -10.05
C VAL A 147 -10.36 -1.45 -9.29
N LYS A 148 -10.81 -2.70 -9.44
CA LYS A 148 -11.99 -3.20 -8.71
C LYS A 148 -11.72 -3.18 -7.19
N PRO A 149 -12.69 -2.77 -6.36
CA PRO A 149 -12.54 -2.76 -4.89
C PRO A 149 -12.12 -4.12 -4.32
N GLN A 150 -12.61 -5.20 -4.94
CA GLN A 150 -12.26 -6.57 -4.59
C GLN A 150 -10.76 -6.86 -4.78
N VAL A 151 -10.16 -6.40 -5.88
CA VAL A 151 -8.74 -6.60 -6.15
C VAL A 151 -7.89 -5.85 -5.13
N VAL A 152 -8.27 -4.61 -4.79
CA VAL A 152 -7.58 -3.83 -3.73
C VAL A 152 -7.59 -4.60 -2.42
N ARG A 153 -8.77 -5.07 -2.02
CA ARG A 153 -8.93 -5.82 -0.77
C ARG A 153 -8.06 -7.07 -0.75
N GLU A 154 -8.12 -7.86 -1.80
CA GLU A 154 -7.40 -9.13 -1.89
C GLU A 154 -5.86 -8.92 -1.96
N VAL A 155 -5.38 -7.84 -2.57
CA VAL A 155 -3.95 -7.49 -2.54
C VAL A 155 -3.51 -7.07 -1.14
N ILE A 156 -4.27 -6.21 -0.46
CA ILE A 156 -3.94 -5.75 0.90
C ILE A 156 -3.99 -6.90 1.90
N GLU A 157 -5.07 -7.67 1.91
CA GLU A 157 -5.20 -8.83 2.79
C GLU A 157 -4.14 -9.89 2.47
N GLY A 158 -3.80 -10.08 1.18
CA GLY A 158 -2.73 -10.98 0.77
C GLY A 158 -1.35 -10.55 1.29
N VAL A 159 -1.04 -9.26 1.27
CA VAL A 159 0.21 -8.70 1.82
C VAL A 159 0.25 -8.85 3.34
N GLU A 160 -0.86 -8.59 4.03
CA GLU A 160 -0.95 -8.76 5.49
C GLU A 160 -0.77 -10.22 5.89
N GLN A 161 -1.41 -11.14 5.18
CA GLN A 161 -1.23 -12.58 5.38
C GLN A 161 0.21 -12.99 5.12
N LEU A 162 0.83 -12.51 4.05
CA LEU A 162 2.23 -12.77 3.75
C LEU A 162 3.16 -12.29 4.88
N ASP A 163 2.98 -11.08 5.44
CA ASP A 163 3.78 -10.62 6.59
C ASP A 163 3.60 -11.54 7.80
N GLN A 164 2.39 -12.04 8.04
CA GLN A 164 2.12 -12.98 9.14
C GLN A 164 2.81 -14.34 8.93
N GLN A 165 2.76 -14.89 7.71
CA GLN A 165 3.43 -16.15 7.39
C GLN A 165 4.95 -16.01 7.51
N LEU A 166 5.52 -14.90 7.02
CA LEU A 166 6.93 -14.60 7.17
C LEU A 166 7.31 -14.41 8.65
N LYS A 167 6.44 -13.79 9.46
CA LYS A 167 6.66 -13.63 10.91
C LYS A 167 6.69 -14.99 11.63
N ARG A 168 5.85 -15.93 11.21
CA ARG A 168 5.80 -17.30 11.72
C ARG A 168 6.89 -18.21 11.17
N ARG A 169 7.66 -17.71 10.17
CA ARG A 169 8.68 -18.49 9.46
C ARG A 169 8.10 -19.76 8.85
N GLU A 170 6.91 -19.63 8.25
CA GLU A 170 6.29 -20.73 7.50
C GLU A 170 7.19 -21.15 6.34
N PRO A 171 7.21 -22.46 5.99
CA PRO A 171 8.09 -22.95 4.95
C PRO A 171 7.77 -22.31 3.60
N ALA A 172 8.76 -22.23 2.72
CA ALA A 172 8.64 -21.62 1.39
C ALA A 172 7.44 -22.17 0.58
N GLU A 173 7.12 -23.45 0.73
CA GLU A 173 6.01 -24.13 0.06
C GLU A 173 4.63 -23.57 0.48
N ALA A 174 4.47 -23.19 1.75
CA ALA A 174 3.22 -22.61 2.26
C ALA A 174 3.05 -21.15 1.82
N ILE A 175 4.16 -20.44 1.60
CA ILE A 175 4.17 -19.02 1.22
C ILE A 175 4.03 -18.83 -0.29
N LYS A 176 4.56 -19.77 -1.08
CA LYS A 176 4.54 -19.75 -2.56
C LYS A 176 3.18 -19.41 -3.19
N PRO A 177 2.05 -20.04 -2.82
CA PRO A 177 0.76 -19.71 -3.43
C PRO A 177 0.34 -18.25 -3.16
N LYS A 178 0.69 -17.68 -2.00
CA LYS A 178 0.39 -16.28 -1.69
C LYS A 178 1.24 -15.32 -2.51
N LEU A 179 2.53 -15.62 -2.67
CA LEU A 179 3.42 -14.84 -3.53
C LEU A 179 2.94 -14.85 -4.99
N GLN A 180 2.59 -16.02 -5.53
CA GLN A 180 2.10 -16.16 -6.90
C GLN A 180 0.79 -15.39 -7.11
N GLY A 181 -0.18 -15.54 -6.21
CA GLY A 181 -1.44 -14.81 -6.32
C GLY A 181 -1.25 -13.29 -6.27
N LEU A 182 -0.34 -12.79 -5.42
CA LEU A 182 -0.01 -11.37 -5.37
C LEU A 182 0.71 -10.88 -6.64
N GLN A 183 1.62 -11.70 -7.18
CA GLN A 183 2.34 -11.38 -8.42
C GLN A 183 1.39 -11.26 -9.61
N GLU A 184 0.44 -12.19 -9.76
CA GLU A 184 -0.56 -12.14 -10.83
C GLU A 184 -1.39 -10.84 -10.76
N ARG A 185 -1.95 -10.55 -9.58
CA ARG A 185 -2.78 -9.36 -9.36
C ARG A 185 -2.04 -8.06 -9.60
N LEU A 186 -0.81 -7.95 -9.11
CA LEU A 186 0.00 -6.75 -9.33
C LEU A 186 0.46 -6.63 -10.79
N GLY A 187 0.68 -7.75 -11.48
CA GLY A 187 0.96 -7.80 -12.91
C GLY A 187 -0.21 -7.31 -13.77
N ASP A 188 -1.42 -7.75 -13.45
CA ASP A 188 -2.64 -7.28 -14.11
C ASP A 188 -2.81 -5.77 -13.91
N LEU A 189 -2.61 -5.28 -12.68
CA LEU A 189 -2.71 -3.86 -12.37
C LEU A 189 -1.64 -3.03 -13.10
N ALA A 190 -0.40 -3.51 -13.16
CA ALA A 190 0.67 -2.83 -13.89
C ALA A 190 0.35 -2.73 -15.38
N THR A 191 -0.19 -3.80 -15.97
CA THR A 191 -0.60 -3.85 -17.39
C THR A 191 -1.74 -2.88 -17.66
N LEU A 192 -2.80 -2.93 -16.84
CA LEU A 192 -3.95 -2.02 -16.94
C LEU A 192 -3.52 -0.55 -16.86
N MET A 193 -2.63 -0.19 -15.94
CA MET A 193 -2.14 1.18 -15.81
C MET A 193 -1.20 1.59 -16.96
N SER A 194 -0.42 0.65 -17.49
CA SER A 194 0.44 0.88 -18.66
C SER A 194 -0.38 1.17 -19.92
N ASP A 195 -1.46 0.41 -20.13
CA ASP A 195 -2.34 0.60 -21.29
C ASP A 195 -3.15 1.91 -21.22
N MET A 196 -3.38 2.43 -20.01
CA MET A 196 -3.97 3.76 -19.81
C MET A 196 -2.99 4.92 -20.05
N ALA A 197 -1.68 4.65 -20.03
CA ALA A 197 -0.66 5.66 -20.26
C ALA A 197 -0.33 5.87 -21.74
N LYS A 198 -0.88 5.05 -22.63
CA LYS A 198 -0.71 5.11 -24.10
C LYS A 198 -1.85 5.88 -24.74
#